data_AF-A0A945AKQ6-F1
#
_entry.id   AF-A0A945AKQ6-F1
#
_cell.length_a   1.000
_cell.length_b   1.000
_cell.length_c   1.000
_cell.angle_alpha   90.00
_cell.angle_beta   90.00
_cell.angle_gamma   90.00
#
_symmetry.space_group_name_H-M   'P 1'
#
loop_
_entity.id
_entity.type
_entity.pdbx_description
1 polymer ?
#
loop_
_entity_poly.entity_id
_entity_poly.type
_entity_poly.pdbx_seq_one_letter_code
_entity_poly.pdbx_strand_id
1 'polypeptide(L)'
;MRLTRNIKLAWNGFFLLMAVFFCGLAILVFFFPATINNFAESYKQNYVTQHRVMGEQVIKSLQQGNSVPIQNLLRDDLGEIKKGDRLYPIKRHLLLTLVQQSYKQQEYKIWVKWAKGWYQLDDRDVTAMAYYYAALLQNDEDYEKGMLGLKDASARFPKHLLLRKFYQAQISGPAIAKDQAQDAIN
;
A
#
# COMPACT_ATOMS: atom_id res chain seq x y z
N MET A 1 27.10 32.52 -48.13
CA MET A 1 25.74 33.14 -48.14
C MET A 1 24.58 32.15 -48.38
N ARG A 2 24.72 31.09 -49.20
CA ARG A 2 23.63 30.11 -49.46
C ARG A 2 23.38 29.12 -48.30
N LEU A 3 24.41 28.68 -47.58
CA LEU A 3 24.30 27.72 -46.48
C LEU A 3 23.44 28.28 -45.32
N THR A 4 23.67 29.52 -44.92
CA THR A 4 22.91 30.23 -43.89
C THR A 4 21.44 30.47 -44.28
N ARG A 5 21.13 30.56 -45.58
CA ARG A 5 19.77 30.75 -46.09
C ARG A 5 18.96 29.45 -46.03
N ASN A 6 19.57 28.33 -46.43
CA ASN A 6 18.92 27.02 -46.41
C ASN A 6 18.63 26.56 -44.98
N ILE A 7 19.54 26.86 -44.04
CA ILE A 7 19.34 26.60 -42.61
C ILE A 7 18.16 27.40 -42.06
N LYS A 8 18.06 28.70 -42.38
CA LYS A 8 16.91 29.54 -41.96
C LYS A 8 15.57 29.04 -42.53
N LEU A 9 15.54 28.60 -43.78
CA LEU A 9 14.36 28.00 -44.41
C LEU A 9 13.93 26.71 -43.70
N ALA A 10 14.88 25.84 -43.36
CA ALA A 10 14.60 24.62 -42.61
C ALA A 10 14.03 24.92 -41.22
N TRP A 11 14.62 25.88 -40.49
CA TRP A 11 14.13 26.31 -39.18
C TRP A 11 12.72 26.91 -39.26
N ASN A 12 12.46 27.79 -40.22
CA ASN A 12 11.13 28.38 -40.40
C ASN A 12 10.08 27.31 -40.73
N GLY A 13 10.42 26.33 -41.57
CA GLY A 13 9.55 25.19 -41.87
C GLY A 13 9.25 24.35 -40.62
N PHE A 14 10.27 24.05 -39.81
CA PHE A 14 10.10 23.34 -38.55
C PHE A 14 9.20 24.10 -37.56
N PHE A 15 9.44 25.40 -37.38
CA PHE A 15 8.60 26.23 -36.51
C PHE A 15 7.16 26.34 -37.00
N LEU A 16 6.94 26.39 -38.31
CA LEU A 16 5.59 26.41 -38.88
C LEU A 16 4.86 25.09 -38.66
N LEU A 17 5.54 23.94 -38.82
CA LEU A 17 4.98 22.63 -38.48
C LEU A 17 4.62 22.53 -36.99
N MET A 18 5.51 22.98 -36.11
CA MET A 18 5.23 23.02 -34.67
C MET A 18 4.06 23.94 -34.35
N ALA A 19 3.98 25.13 -34.95
CA ALA A 19 2.88 26.06 -34.76
C ALA A 19 1.53 25.44 -35.18
N VAL A 20 1.47 24.78 -36.34
CA VAL A 20 0.25 24.09 -36.79
C VAL A 20 -0.12 22.96 -35.83
N PHE A 21 0.84 22.18 -35.34
CA PHE A 21 0.62 21.14 -34.35
C PHE A 21 0.03 21.70 -33.03
N PHE A 22 0.63 22.75 -32.47
CA PHE A 22 0.14 23.39 -31.25
C PHE A 22 -1.23 24.07 -31.44
N CYS A 23 -1.48 24.71 -32.59
CA CYS A 23 -2.81 25.24 -32.93
C CYS A 23 -3.85 24.12 -32.99
N GLY A 24 -3.51 22.96 -33.56
CA GLY A 24 -4.38 21.78 -33.56
C GLY A 24 -4.69 21.27 -32.15
N LEU A 25 -3.69 21.19 -31.26
CA LEU A 25 -3.90 20.83 -29.86
C LEU A 25 -4.77 21.86 -29.13
N ALA A 26 -4.56 23.15 -29.36
CA ALA A 26 -5.38 24.21 -28.78
C ALA A 26 -6.85 24.07 -29.23
N ILE A 27 -7.08 23.82 -30.51
CA ILE A 27 -8.45 23.58 -31.03
C ILE A 27 -9.09 22.37 -30.32
N LEU A 28 -8.37 21.26 -30.16
CA LEU A 28 -8.87 20.09 -29.44
C LEU A 28 -9.25 20.41 -27.99
N VAL A 29 -8.41 21.17 -27.28
CA VAL A 29 -8.66 21.53 -25.87
C VAL A 29 -9.85 22.47 -25.73
N PHE A 30 -9.95 23.51 -26.55
CA PHE A 30 -10.99 24.54 -26.42
C PHE A 30 -12.34 24.12 -27.00
N PHE A 31 -12.35 23.41 -28.14
CA PHE A 31 -13.59 23.08 -28.85
C PHE A 31 -14.07 21.65 -28.61
N PHE A 32 -13.22 20.75 -28.11
CA PHE A 32 -13.57 19.35 -27.85
C PHE A 32 -13.22 18.90 -26.41
N PRO A 33 -13.69 19.62 -25.37
CA PRO A 33 -13.37 19.29 -23.98
C PRO A 33 -13.84 17.89 -23.58
N ALA A 34 -14.95 17.42 -24.14
CA ALA A 34 -15.47 16.07 -23.89
C ALA A 34 -14.48 14.98 -24.35
N THR A 35 -13.83 15.15 -25.50
CA THR A 35 -12.85 14.20 -26.02
C THR A 35 -11.62 14.12 -25.12
N ILE A 36 -11.11 15.27 -24.66
CA ILE A 36 -9.97 15.34 -23.73
C ILE A 36 -10.33 14.69 -22.40
N ASN A 37 -11.51 14.98 -21.86
CA ASN A 37 -11.96 14.38 -20.60
C ASN A 37 -12.13 12.86 -20.72
N ASN A 38 -12.70 12.36 -21.81
CA ASN A 38 -12.85 10.93 -22.05
C ASN A 38 -11.50 10.23 -22.20
N PHE A 39 -10.55 10.84 -22.92
CA PHE A 39 -9.20 10.33 -23.02
C PHE A 39 -8.51 10.29 -21.66
N ALA A 40 -8.61 11.38 -20.88
CA ALA A 40 -8.05 11.46 -19.54
C ALA A 40 -8.66 10.40 -18.61
N GLU A 41 -9.98 10.22 -18.59
CA GLU A 41 -10.63 9.18 -17.80
C GLU A 41 -10.22 7.78 -18.24
N SER A 42 -10.20 7.51 -19.55
CA SER A 42 -9.75 6.22 -20.09
C SER A 42 -8.31 5.92 -19.67
N TYR A 43 -7.42 6.91 -19.78
CA TYR A 43 -6.03 6.77 -19.35
C TYR A 43 -5.93 6.48 -17.84
N LYS A 44 -6.69 7.21 -17.00
CA LYS A 44 -6.73 6.97 -15.55
C LYS A 44 -7.22 5.57 -15.23
N GLN A 45 -8.30 5.11 -15.88
CA GLN A 45 -8.89 3.80 -15.65
C GLN A 45 -7.96 2.68 -16.10
N ASN A 46 -7.31 2.83 -17.25
CA ASN A 46 -6.33 1.87 -17.75
C ASN A 46 -5.15 1.74 -16.77
N TYR A 47 -4.63 2.87 -16.28
CA TYR A 47 -3.54 2.89 -15.30
C TYR A 47 -3.91 2.12 -14.01
N VAL A 48 -5.09 2.36 -13.44
CA VAL A 48 -5.56 1.63 -12.23
C VAL A 48 -5.80 0.15 -12.54
N THR A 49 -6.38 -0.15 -13.69
CA THR A 49 -6.70 -1.53 -14.09
C THR A 49 -5.44 -2.36 -14.27
N GLN A 50 -4.40 -1.81 -14.90
CA GLN A 50 -3.11 -2.46 -15.06
C GLN A 50 -2.49 -2.84 -13.69
N HIS A 51 -2.48 -1.91 -12.73
CA HIS A 51 -1.95 -2.18 -11.39
C HIS A 51 -2.79 -3.19 -10.61
N ARG A 52 -4.12 -3.21 -10.84
CA ARG A 52 -4.98 -4.24 -10.25
C ARG A 52 -4.62 -5.62 -10.79
N VAL A 53 -4.45 -5.77 -12.09
CA VAL A 53 -4.05 -7.04 -12.72
C VAL A 53 -2.70 -7.51 -12.20
N MET A 54 -1.70 -6.62 -12.10
CA MET A 54 -0.40 -6.95 -11.51
C MET A 54 -0.54 -7.39 -10.04
N GLY A 55 -1.37 -6.68 -9.26
CA GLY A 55 -1.70 -7.04 -7.89
C GLY A 55 -2.27 -8.46 -7.76
N GLU A 56 -3.25 -8.80 -8.58
CA GLU A 56 -3.84 -10.15 -8.59
C GLU A 56 -2.82 -11.24 -8.97
N GLN A 57 -1.89 -10.95 -9.89
CA GLN A 57 -0.84 -11.89 -10.26
C GLN A 57 0.11 -12.17 -9.09
N VAL A 58 0.57 -11.13 -8.40
CA VAL A 58 1.48 -11.33 -7.26
C VAL A 58 0.77 -11.97 -6.05
N ILE A 59 -0.53 -11.76 -5.88
CA ILE A 59 -1.33 -12.48 -4.87
C ILE A 59 -1.38 -13.97 -5.20
N LYS A 60 -1.56 -14.37 -6.46
CA LYS A 60 -1.50 -15.78 -6.86
C LYS A 60 -0.14 -16.40 -6.55
N SER A 61 0.96 -15.70 -6.82
CA SER A 61 2.30 -16.16 -6.45
C SER A 61 2.47 -16.31 -4.94
N LEU A 62 1.93 -15.36 -4.17
CA LEU A 62 1.93 -15.44 -2.71
C LEU A 62 1.16 -16.68 -2.22
N GLN A 63 0.00 -16.98 -2.78
CA GLN A 63 -0.77 -18.20 -2.45
C GLN A 63 -0.02 -19.50 -2.75
N GLN A 64 0.93 -19.47 -3.69
CA GLN A 64 1.83 -20.59 -4.01
C GLN A 64 3.07 -20.64 -3.08
N GLY A 65 3.13 -19.78 -2.06
CA GLY A 65 4.24 -19.71 -1.10
C GLY A 65 5.36 -18.75 -1.49
N ASN A 66 5.25 -18.03 -2.61
CA ASN A 66 6.26 -17.09 -3.05
C ASN A 66 5.85 -15.64 -2.73
N SER A 67 6.35 -15.10 -1.62
CA SER A 67 6.09 -13.73 -1.20
C SER A 67 7.00 -12.68 -1.86
N VAL A 68 8.02 -13.07 -2.63
CA VAL A 68 8.98 -12.13 -3.23
C VAL A 68 8.32 -11.16 -4.23
N PRO A 69 7.46 -11.59 -5.17
CA PRO A 69 6.86 -10.69 -6.16
C PRO A 69 6.02 -9.57 -5.53
N ILE A 70 5.20 -9.89 -4.53
CA ILE A 70 4.37 -8.88 -3.84
C ILE A 70 5.23 -7.91 -3.03
N GLN A 71 6.32 -8.38 -2.44
CA GLN A 71 7.27 -7.52 -1.73
C GLN A 71 7.98 -6.55 -2.68
N ASN A 72 8.40 -7.02 -3.86
CA ASN A 72 9.01 -6.17 -4.88
C ASN A 72 8.00 -5.14 -5.40
N LEU A 73 6.79 -5.55 -5.76
CA LEU A 73 5.73 -4.63 -6.21
C LEU A 73 5.41 -3.55 -5.16
N LEU A 74 5.35 -3.93 -3.88
CA LEU A 74 5.08 -3.02 -2.78
C LEU A 74 6.22 -2.04 -2.48
N ARG A 75 7.48 -2.46 -2.70
CA ARG A 75 8.67 -1.63 -2.45
C ARG A 75 8.98 -0.72 -3.62
N ASP A 76 8.91 -1.25 -4.83
CA ASP A 76 9.48 -0.64 -6.02
C ASP A 76 8.40 0.19 -6.74
N ASP A 77 7.33 -0.46 -7.23
CA ASP A 77 6.30 0.24 -8.02
C ASP A 77 5.30 1.02 -7.16
N LEU A 78 4.96 0.47 -5.98
CA LEU A 78 4.00 1.08 -5.06
C LEU A 78 4.67 1.75 -3.85
N GLY A 79 6.00 1.79 -3.80
CA GLY A 79 6.76 2.29 -2.64
C GLY A 79 6.34 3.70 -2.23
N GLU A 80 6.30 4.61 -3.19
CA GLU A 80 6.01 6.04 -2.99
C GLU A 80 4.53 6.38 -2.86
N ILE A 81 3.62 5.42 -3.11
CA ILE A 81 2.18 5.65 -3.06
C ILE A 81 1.73 5.92 -1.62
N LYS A 82 1.13 7.09 -1.40
CA LYS A 82 0.63 7.58 -0.10
C LYS A 82 -0.88 7.44 0.01
N LYS A 83 -1.40 7.56 1.24
CA LYS A 83 -2.85 7.62 1.47
C LYS A 83 -3.45 8.81 0.70
N GLY A 84 -4.52 8.55 -0.04
CA GLY A 84 -5.18 9.54 -0.91
C GLY A 84 -4.79 9.41 -2.38
N ASP A 85 -3.66 8.76 -2.68
CA ASP A 85 -3.30 8.47 -4.06
C ASP A 85 -4.24 7.44 -4.68
N ARG A 86 -4.39 7.51 -6.01
CA ARG A 86 -5.31 6.66 -6.75
C ARG A 86 -5.01 5.17 -6.62
N LEU A 87 -3.73 4.81 -6.47
CA LEU A 87 -3.30 3.42 -6.31
C LEU A 87 -3.28 2.95 -4.84
N TYR A 88 -3.54 3.83 -3.88
CA TYR A 88 -3.51 3.47 -2.46
C TYR A 88 -4.44 2.29 -2.11
N PRO A 89 -5.68 2.20 -2.64
CA PRO A 89 -6.54 1.04 -2.35
C PRO A 89 -5.90 -0.30 -2.77
N ILE A 90 -5.16 -0.32 -3.89
CA ILE A 90 -4.45 -1.50 -4.38
C ILE A 90 -3.28 -1.83 -3.44
N LYS A 91 -2.44 -0.82 -3.11
CA LYS A 91 -1.34 -0.98 -2.14
C LYS A 91 -1.82 -1.51 -0.80
N ARG A 92 -2.90 -0.94 -0.27
CA ARG A 92 -3.52 -1.37 1.00
C ARG A 92 -3.99 -2.83 0.94
N HIS A 93 -4.63 -3.22 -0.16
CA HIS A 93 -5.07 -4.60 -0.33
C HIS A 93 -3.89 -5.58 -0.34
N LEU A 94 -2.82 -5.25 -1.07
CA LEU A 94 -1.61 -6.06 -1.12
C LEU A 94 -0.90 -6.16 0.23
N LEU A 95 -0.79 -5.04 0.97
CA LEU A 95 -0.24 -5.03 2.33
C LEU A 95 -1.04 -5.93 3.27
N LEU A 96 -2.37 -5.82 3.24
CA LEU A 96 -3.25 -6.68 4.04
C LEU A 96 -3.03 -8.15 3.72
N THR A 97 -3.04 -8.53 2.45
CA THR A 97 -2.90 -9.92 2.01
C THR A 97 -1.53 -10.49 2.41
N LEU A 98 -0.45 -9.74 2.19
CA LEU A 98 0.90 -10.14 2.58
C LEU A 98 1.01 -10.34 4.10
N VAL A 99 0.59 -9.35 4.89
CA VAL A 99 0.66 -9.39 6.35
C VAL A 99 -0.19 -10.52 6.91
N GLN A 100 -1.41 -10.71 6.39
CA GLN A 100 -2.29 -11.81 6.79
C GLN A 100 -1.67 -13.17 6.55
N GLN A 101 -1.07 -13.37 5.38
CA GLN A 101 -0.49 -14.65 5.03
C GLN A 101 0.79 -14.92 5.83
N SER A 102 1.69 -13.93 5.94
CA SER A 102 2.91 -14.08 6.73
C SER A 102 2.61 -14.28 8.22
N TYR A 103 1.55 -13.68 8.76
CA TYR A 103 1.07 -14.01 10.11
C TYR A 103 0.64 -15.49 10.23
N LYS A 104 -0.16 -15.99 9.28
CA LYS A 104 -0.62 -17.40 9.28
C LYS A 104 0.53 -18.39 9.13
N GLN A 105 1.53 -18.05 8.33
CA GLN A 105 2.69 -18.88 8.04
C GLN A 105 3.84 -18.68 9.04
N GLN A 106 3.65 -17.85 10.07
CA GLN A 106 4.67 -17.52 11.07
C GLN A 106 5.98 -16.95 10.46
N GLU A 107 5.88 -16.27 9.32
CA GLU A 107 7.00 -15.57 8.68
C GLU A 107 7.26 -14.22 9.38
N TYR A 108 7.73 -14.27 10.63
CA TYR A 108 7.82 -13.11 11.52
C TYR A 108 8.55 -11.92 10.92
N LYS A 109 9.67 -12.15 10.21
CA LYS A 109 10.45 -11.06 9.57
C LYS A 109 9.62 -10.28 8.53
N ILE A 110 8.84 -10.98 7.72
CA ILE A 110 8.00 -10.36 6.68
C ILE A 110 6.83 -9.67 7.35
N TRP A 111 6.14 -10.35 8.27
CA TRP A 111 5.02 -9.77 8.99
C TRP A 111 5.40 -8.47 9.72
N VAL A 112 6.44 -8.48 10.55
CA VAL A 112 6.88 -7.32 11.34
C VAL A 112 7.23 -6.15 10.43
N LYS A 113 8.03 -6.39 9.38
CA LYS A 113 8.45 -5.34 8.43
C LYS A 113 7.25 -4.67 7.76
N TRP A 114 6.35 -5.47 7.19
CA TRP A 114 5.25 -4.94 6.37
C TRP A 114 4.08 -4.41 7.20
N ALA A 115 3.81 -4.99 8.38
CA ALA A 115 2.83 -4.43 9.30
C ALA A 115 3.26 -3.05 9.83
N LYS A 116 4.55 -2.87 10.18
CA LYS A 116 5.11 -1.58 10.56
C LYS A 116 4.97 -0.55 9.43
N GLY A 117 5.40 -0.90 8.22
CA GLY A 117 5.29 -0.01 7.06
C GLY A 117 3.84 0.37 6.74
N TRP A 118 2.90 -0.58 6.84
CA TRP A 118 1.48 -0.31 6.63
C TRP A 118 0.91 0.63 7.71
N TYR A 119 1.20 0.39 8.99
CA TYR A 119 0.77 1.26 10.07
C TYR A 119 1.35 2.68 9.95
N GLN A 120 2.62 2.82 9.55
CA GLN A 120 3.22 4.14 9.31
C GLN A 120 2.61 4.89 8.14
N LEU A 121 2.08 4.16 7.14
CA LEU A 121 1.42 4.74 5.98
C LEU A 121 0.02 5.28 6.31
N ASP A 122 -0.71 4.61 7.21
CA ASP A 122 -2.00 5.06 7.73
C ASP A 122 -2.23 4.54 9.17
N ASP A 123 -1.87 5.36 10.14
CA ASP A 123 -1.99 5.05 11.57
C ASP A 123 -3.46 4.95 12.05
N ARG A 124 -4.39 5.46 11.25
CA ARG A 124 -5.84 5.38 11.46
C ARG A 124 -6.45 4.09 10.91
N ASP A 125 -5.70 3.29 10.16
CA ASP A 125 -6.15 1.99 9.71
C ASP A 125 -6.13 0.99 10.88
N VAL A 126 -7.31 0.73 11.44
CA VAL A 126 -7.48 -0.13 12.61
C VAL A 126 -6.99 -1.57 12.35
N THR A 127 -7.06 -2.04 11.11
CA THR A 127 -6.52 -3.36 10.73
C THR A 127 -5.00 -3.35 10.73
N ALA A 128 -4.38 -2.31 10.18
CA ALA A 128 -2.92 -2.15 10.19
C ALA A 128 -2.41 -2.06 11.64
N MET A 129 -3.10 -1.27 12.47
CA MET A 129 -2.83 -1.12 13.90
C MET A 129 -2.86 -2.47 14.62
N ALA A 130 -3.87 -3.31 14.35
CA ALA A 130 -3.98 -4.64 14.96
C ALA A 130 -2.77 -5.51 14.63
N TYR A 131 -2.41 -5.61 13.35
CA TYR A 131 -1.26 -6.40 12.92
C TYR A 131 0.07 -5.83 13.40
N TYR A 132 0.21 -4.51 13.48
CA TYR A 132 1.43 -3.86 13.95
C TYR A 132 1.68 -4.14 15.43
N TYR A 133 0.69 -3.87 16.31
CA TYR A 133 0.89 -4.13 17.73
C TYR A 133 1.06 -5.62 18.04
N ALA A 134 0.35 -6.51 17.34
CA ALA A 134 0.57 -7.94 17.45
C ALA A 134 1.97 -8.38 16.96
N ALA A 135 2.53 -7.68 15.96
CA ALA A 135 3.89 -7.95 15.48
C ALA A 135 4.96 -7.51 16.48
N LEU A 136 4.73 -6.42 17.24
CA LEU A 136 5.65 -5.98 18.30
C LEU A 136 5.82 -7.02 19.41
N LEU A 137 4.80 -7.84 19.67
CA LEU A 137 4.87 -8.92 20.66
C LEU A 137 5.85 -10.04 20.29
N GLN A 138 6.40 -10.05 19.07
CA GLN A 138 7.39 -11.05 18.63
C GLN A 138 8.81 -10.68 19.08
N ASN A 139 9.02 -9.49 19.65
CA ASN A 139 10.31 -9.00 20.13
C ASN A 139 10.18 -8.60 21.62
N ASP A 140 11.07 -9.09 22.47
CA ASP A 140 11.04 -8.80 23.91
C ASP A 140 11.19 -7.29 24.19
N GLU A 141 12.01 -6.59 23.42
CA GLU A 141 12.24 -5.14 23.58
C GLU A 141 10.98 -4.30 23.29
N ASP A 142 10.11 -4.77 22.38
CA ASP A 142 8.90 -4.07 21.96
C ASP A 142 7.62 -4.65 22.59
N TYR A 143 7.74 -5.70 23.41
CA TYR A 143 6.61 -6.47 23.93
C TYR A 143 5.63 -5.60 24.72
N GLU A 144 6.15 -4.79 25.66
CA GLU A 144 5.33 -3.90 26.49
C GLU A 144 4.55 -2.89 25.64
N LYS A 145 5.21 -2.31 24.63
CA LYS A 145 4.59 -1.39 23.68
C LYS A 145 3.51 -2.07 22.85
N GLY A 146 3.76 -3.30 22.39
CA GLY A 146 2.76 -4.12 21.68
C GLY A 146 1.55 -4.41 22.54
N MET A 147 1.76 -4.78 23.80
CA MET A 147 0.69 -5.10 24.76
C MET A 147 -0.17 -3.87 25.07
N LEU A 148 0.47 -2.76 25.44
CA LEU A 148 -0.22 -1.51 25.74
C LEU A 148 -0.99 -1.02 24.51
N GLY A 149 -0.37 -1.07 23.33
CA GLY A 149 -1.01 -0.71 22.06
C GLY A 149 -2.25 -1.55 21.75
N LEU A 150 -2.19 -2.88 21.92
CA LEU A 150 -3.35 -3.76 21.75
C LEU A 150 -4.46 -3.47 22.77
N LYS A 151 -4.10 -3.26 24.04
CA LYS A 151 -5.06 -2.93 25.11
C LYS A 151 -5.82 -1.65 24.78
N ASP A 152 -5.10 -0.57 24.49
CA ASP A 152 -5.66 0.75 24.24
C ASP A 152 -6.48 0.77 22.94
N ALA A 153 -5.97 0.13 21.88
CA ALA A 153 -6.68 0.03 20.61
C ALA A 153 -7.95 -0.83 20.74
N SER A 154 -7.90 -1.94 21.47
CA SER A 154 -9.08 -2.80 21.73
C SER A 154 -10.14 -2.04 22.52
N ALA A 155 -9.75 -1.24 23.53
CA ALA A 155 -10.67 -0.38 24.27
C ALA A 155 -11.29 0.72 23.39
N ARG A 156 -10.50 1.33 22.50
CA ARG A 156 -10.96 2.37 21.56
C ARG A 156 -11.87 1.83 20.45
N PHE A 157 -11.60 0.62 19.96
CA PHE A 157 -12.31 -0.01 18.85
C PHE A 157 -12.89 -1.39 19.25
N PRO A 158 -13.83 -1.46 20.21
CA PRO A 158 -14.25 -2.72 20.83
C PRO A 158 -14.96 -3.69 19.87
N LYS A 159 -15.49 -3.19 18.75
CA LYS A 159 -16.14 -4.00 17.71
C LYS A 159 -15.15 -4.58 16.68
N HIS A 160 -13.87 -4.20 16.72
CA HIS A 160 -12.87 -4.65 15.76
C HIS A 160 -12.33 -6.05 16.13
N LEU A 161 -12.73 -7.05 15.36
CA LEU A 161 -12.50 -8.47 15.69
C LEU A 161 -11.02 -8.84 15.86
N LEU A 162 -10.13 -8.33 15.00
CA LEU A 162 -8.70 -8.67 15.07
C LEU A 162 -8.03 -8.11 16.32
N LEU A 163 -8.36 -6.89 16.72
CA LEU A 163 -7.82 -6.28 17.94
C LEU A 163 -8.23 -7.09 19.16
N ARG A 164 -9.53 -7.42 19.25
CA ARG A 164 -10.05 -8.25 20.33
C ARG A 164 -9.37 -9.63 20.35
N LYS A 165 -9.25 -10.28 19.19
CA LYS A 165 -8.62 -11.60 19.08
C LYS A 165 -7.15 -11.57 19.52
N PHE A 166 -6.37 -10.61 19.02
CA PHE A 166 -4.97 -10.48 19.40
C PHE A 166 -4.79 -10.13 20.87
N TYR A 167 -5.58 -9.22 21.41
CA TYR A 167 -5.52 -8.86 22.82
C TYR A 167 -5.94 -10.02 23.73
N GLN A 168 -7.05 -10.70 23.43
CA GLN A 168 -7.52 -11.87 24.17
C GLN A 168 -6.49 -13.00 24.18
N ALA A 169 -5.83 -13.27 23.04
CA ALA A 169 -4.80 -14.29 22.96
C ALA A 169 -3.63 -14.04 23.94
N GLN A 170 -3.35 -12.78 24.30
CA GLN A 170 -2.30 -12.44 25.25
C GLN A 170 -2.74 -12.55 26.71
N ILE A 171 -3.98 -12.17 27.04
CA ILE A 171 -4.49 -12.22 28.42
C ILE A 171 -5.03 -13.61 28.81
N SER A 172 -5.41 -14.44 27.82
CA SER A 172 -5.85 -15.82 28.05
C SER A 172 -4.70 -16.84 28.01
N GLY A 173 -3.51 -16.45 27.53
CA GLY A 173 -2.26 -17.21 27.69
C GLY A 173 -1.41 -16.64 28.84
N PRO A 174 -0.39 -17.36 29.32
CA PRO A 174 -0.23 -17.97 30.66
C PRO A 174 -0.39 -17.04 31.90
N ALA A 175 -1.21 -16.00 31.86
CA ALA A 175 -1.64 -15.25 33.04
C ALA A 175 -2.53 -16.12 33.95
N ILE A 176 -3.35 -17.01 33.36
CA ILE A 176 -4.11 -18.03 34.12
C ILE A 176 -3.15 -19.03 34.79
N ALA A 177 -1.98 -19.31 34.19
CA ALA A 177 -0.99 -20.22 34.78
C ALA A 177 -0.16 -19.57 35.90
N LYS A 178 -0.07 -18.23 35.96
CA LYS A 178 0.62 -17.53 37.05
C LYS A 178 -0.29 -17.26 38.25
N ASP A 179 -1.56 -16.92 38.03
CA ASP A 179 -2.53 -16.80 39.12
C ASP A 179 -2.84 -18.17 39.75
N GLN A 180 -2.98 -19.24 38.97
CA GLN A 180 -3.20 -20.59 39.52
C GLN A 180 -1.96 -21.20 40.19
N ALA A 181 -0.75 -20.74 39.85
CA ALA A 181 0.47 -21.15 40.54
C ALA A 181 0.70 -20.38 41.84
N GLN A 182 0.24 -19.12 41.93
CA GLN A 182 0.33 -18.33 43.15
C GLN A 182 -0.73 -18.75 44.19
N ASP A 183 -1.92 -19.16 43.74
CA ASP A 183 -2.98 -19.69 44.60
C ASP A 183 -2.75 -21.14 45.05
N ALA A 184 -1.82 -21.88 44.42
CA ALA A 184 -1.42 -23.22 44.82
C ALA A 184 -0.22 -23.23 45.80
N ILE A 185 0.36 -22.06 46.09
CA ILE A 185 1.52 -21.88 46.99
C ILE A 185 1.13 -21.09 48.26
N ASN A 186 -0.13 -20.64 48.38
CA ASN A 186 -0.68 -20.03 49.60
C ASN A 186 -1.63 -20.97 50.34
#